data_AF-A0A6J7DYP0-F1
#
_entry.id   AF-A0A6J7DYP0-F1
#
_cell.length_a   1.000
_cell.length_b   1.000
_cell.length_c   1.000
_cell.angle_alpha   90.00
_cell.angle_beta   90.00
_cell.angle_gamma   90.00
#
_symmetry.space_group_name_H-M   'P 1'
#
loop_
_entity.id
_entity.type
_entity.pdbx_description
1 polymer ?
#
loop_
_entity_poly.entity_id
_entity_poly.type
_entity_poly.pdbx_seq_one_letter_code
_entity_poly.pdbx_strand_id
1 'polypeptide(L)'
;MKKTSFLPAVSLAVLSLVFSTVSPSYGGDENSRGSEKNKSSELASTYDSKYWGTPSRDITNSDDQSEYDRNQIAIPGIEVASSEVFSVFPGRKASNAAAVVAGSGDLKDHGGTVLSEIHIYPIFWGPATTLTPAYTGAITNFFSAIQCGGTAPACIGQSDLVKQYFRGASSNSPIIKYVKSYTDTTNPPVSSPSTASIVAEAAKVVKAAAGDVLDTKGLYLVFTSNYPSRVKFCGWHSAGSYQPVRTTPATWFTVSYMPYLGGTPGCSASYLPRFNGFVNGQAVHSVINVATHELFETMSDSVISNRSAWFDAAGFENGDKCAWNFGSTMAGYRVQSEYSNFHKGCPDLTS
;
A
#
# COMPACT_ATOMS: atom_id res chain seq x y z
N MET A 1 -51.56 -30.17 -45.12
CA MET A 1 -50.66 -30.96 -44.24
C MET A 1 -50.58 -30.19 -42.92
N LYS A 2 -51.41 -30.39 -41.87
CA LYS A 2 -51.51 -31.52 -40.90
C LYS A 2 -50.11 -32.08 -40.57
N LYS A 3 -49.58 -32.03 -39.33
CA LYS A 3 -50.18 -32.42 -38.03
C LYS A 3 -49.57 -31.72 -36.80
N THR A 4 -50.45 -31.42 -35.84
CA THR A 4 -50.30 -31.25 -34.39
C THR A 4 -50.27 -32.61 -33.65
N SER A 5 -49.70 -32.65 -32.42
CA SER A 5 -50.03 -33.57 -31.29
C SER A 5 -49.15 -33.16 -30.08
N PHE A 6 -49.60 -32.75 -28.90
CA PHE A 6 -50.50 -33.29 -27.84
C PHE A 6 -50.01 -34.54 -27.09
N LEU A 7 -49.61 -34.29 -25.83
CA LEU A 7 -49.63 -35.01 -24.53
C LEU A 7 -50.23 -36.43 -24.43
N PRO A 8 -49.84 -37.22 -23.39
CA PRO A 8 -50.66 -37.25 -22.17
C PRO A 8 -49.90 -37.33 -20.83
N ALA A 9 -50.57 -36.84 -19.80
CA ALA A 9 -50.32 -37.11 -18.39
C ALA A 9 -51.04 -38.39 -17.95
N VAL A 10 -50.51 -39.10 -16.95
CA VAL A 10 -51.26 -40.06 -16.12
C VAL A 10 -51.00 -39.73 -14.66
N SER A 11 -52.09 -39.67 -13.91
CA SER A 11 -52.21 -39.40 -12.47
C SER A 11 -52.98 -40.57 -11.85
N LEU A 12 -52.62 -40.99 -10.64
CA LEU A 12 -53.47 -41.64 -9.61
C LEU A 12 -52.55 -41.84 -8.38
N ALA A 13 -52.74 -41.11 -7.27
CA ALA A 13 -53.64 -41.39 -6.13
C ALA A 13 -53.27 -42.69 -5.37
N VAL A 14 -53.36 -42.87 -4.06
CA VAL A 14 -53.78 -42.16 -2.84
C VAL A 14 -53.40 -43.14 -1.71
N LEU A 15 -52.90 -42.72 -0.54
CA LEU A 15 -53.43 -43.22 0.74
C LEU A 15 -53.01 -42.35 1.94
N SER A 16 -54.03 -42.02 2.71
CA SER A 16 -54.11 -41.12 3.86
C SER A 16 -53.58 -41.75 5.16
N LEU A 17 -53.20 -40.92 6.14
CA LEU A 17 -53.93 -40.79 7.42
C LEU A 17 -53.30 -39.77 8.38
N VAL A 18 -54.20 -39.11 9.09
CA VAL A 18 -54.07 -37.99 10.03
C VAL A 18 -53.94 -38.54 11.46
N PHE A 19 -53.24 -37.84 12.37
CA PHE A 19 -53.73 -37.36 13.69
C PHE A 19 -52.57 -37.06 14.69
N SER A 20 -52.45 -35.76 14.98
CA SER A 20 -52.46 -35.11 16.30
C SER A 20 -51.58 -35.56 17.49
N THR A 21 -50.74 -34.62 17.92
CA THR A 21 -50.51 -34.10 19.29
C THR A 21 -50.36 -35.06 20.47
N VAL A 22 -49.16 -35.09 21.09
CA VAL A 22 -48.96 -35.04 22.55
C VAL A 22 -47.57 -34.45 22.87
N SER A 23 -47.52 -33.36 23.62
CA SER A 23 -46.51 -33.09 24.68
C SER A 23 -47.30 -33.21 26.00
N PRO A 24 -46.75 -33.67 27.16
CA PRO A 24 -45.57 -33.05 27.78
C PRO A 24 -44.65 -33.93 28.67
N SER A 25 -43.53 -33.32 29.07
CA SER A 25 -42.99 -33.29 30.44
C SER A 25 -41.79 -34.19 30.83
N TYR A 26 -40.68 -33.48 31.08
CA TYR A 26 -39.68 -33.60 32.17
C TYR A 26 -38.62 -34.72 32.17
N GLY A 27 -37.36 -34.26 32.14
CA GLY A 27 -36.28 -34.83 32.97
C GLY A 27 -34.92 -35.01 32.29
N GLY A 28 -33.98 -34.11 32.59
CA GLY A 28 -32.57 -34.48 32.85
C GLY A 28 -31.60 -34.60 31.67
N ASP A 29 -30.83 -33.53 31.49
CA ASP A 29 -29.37 -33.49 31.43
C ASP A 29 -28.54 -34.03 30.24
N GLU A 30 -27.67 -33.11 29.81
CA GLU A 30 -26.32 -33.26 29.25
C GLU A 30 -26.12 -33.53 27.74
N ASN A 31 -25.83 -32.41 27.05
CA ASN A 31 -24.62 -32.19 26.25
C ASN A 31 -24.31 -33.15 25.09
N SER A 32 -24.74 -32.76 23.89
CA SER A 32 -23.91 -32.84 22.69
C SER A 32 -24.45 -31.89 21.60
N ARG A 33 -24.25 -30.58 21.80
CA ARG A 33 -24.22 -29.65 20.68
C ARG A 33 -22.88 -29.84 20.00
N GLY A 34 -22.87 -30.60 18.91
CA GLY A 34 -21.78 -30.60 17.95
C GLY A 34 -21.62 -29.18 17.41
N SER A 35 -20.72 -28.42 18.04
CA SER A 35 -20.29 -27.12 17.56
C SER A 35 -19.53 -27.35 16.26
N GLU A 36 -20.19 -27.03 15.15
CA GLU A 36 -19.51 -26.36 14.05
C GLU A 36 -18.76 -25.16 14.65
N LYS A 37 -17.49 -25.36 14.98
CA LYS A 37 -16.59 -24.26 15.27
C LYS A 37 -16.42 -23.50 13.96
N ASN A 38 -17.24 -22.47 13.83
CA ASN A 38 -17.01 -21.30 13.01
C ASN A 38 -15.50 -21.01 12.93
N LYS A 39 -14.88 -21.32 11.79
CA LYS A 39 -13.63 -20.69 11.38
C LYS A 39 -13.95 -19.23 11.10
N SER A 40 -13.99 -18.46 12.18
CA SER A 40 -13.98 -17.00 12.11
C SER A 40 -12.80 -16.58 11.26
N SER A 41 -13.04 -15.68 10.30
CA SER A 41 -12.02 -15.00 9.51
C SER A 41 -10.89 -14.52 10.42
N GLU A 42 -9.69 -15.06 10.22
CA GLU A 42 -8.50 -14.86 11.06
C GLU A 42 -7.85 -13.48 10.80
N LEU A 43 -8.67 -12.43 10.74
CA LEU A 43 -8.24 -11.05 10.82
C LEU A 43 -8.86 -10.49 12.10
N ALA A 44 -8.19 -10.74 13.22
CA ALA A 44 -8.57 -10.12 14.49
C ALA A 44 -8.57 -8.59 14.33
N SER A 45 -9.46 -7.91 15.07
CA SER A 45 -9.62 -6.46 15.09
C SER A 45 -8.37 -5.66 15.47
N THR A 46 -7.28 -6.34 15.83
CA THR A 46 -5.91 -5.84 15.89
C THR A 46 -5.03 -7.02 15.49
N TYR A 47 -4.21 -6.89 14.44
CA TYR A 47 -3.14 -7.87 14.25
C TYR A 47 -2.26 -7.89 15.50
N ASP A 48 -2.20 -9.06 16.13
CA ASP A 48 -1.72 -9.31 17.49
C ASP A 48 -0.31 -8.77 17.71
N SER A 49 -0.06 -8.18 18.88
CA SER A 49 1.22 -7.55 19.18
C SER A 49 2.41 -8.52 19.08
N LYS A 50 2.14 -9.83 19.18
CA LYS A 50 3.13 -10.90 19.03
C LYS A 50 3.81 -10.96 17.65
N TYR A 51 3.22 -10.35 16.62
CA TYR A 51 3.80 -10.32 15.27
C TYR A 51 4.70 -9.11 15.02
N TRP A 52 4.75 -8.14 15.94
CA TRP A 52 5.67 -7.00 15.87
C TRP A 52 6.91 -7.34 16.69
N GLY A 53 7.88 -7.97 16.02
CA GLY A 53 9.22 -8.06 16.59
C GLY A 53 9.87 -6.69 16.76
N THR A 54 11.04 -6.68 17.36
CA THR A 54 11.89 -5.50 17.43
C THR A 54 13.18 -5.82 16.71
N PRO A 55 13.59 -5.02 15.70
CA PRO A 55 14.89 -5.19 15.07
C PRO A 55 16.02 -5.16 16.10
N SER A 56 17.05 -5.99 15.93
CA SER A 56 18.21 -6.00 16.83
C SER A 56 19.05 -4.72 16.72
N ARG A 57 19.03 -4.08 15.54
CA ARG A 57 19.77 -2.85 15.18
C ARG A 57 18.86 -1.82 14.52
N ASP A 58 19.39 -0.61 14.30
CA ASP A 58 18.70 0.40 13.51
C ASP A 58 18.62 -0.06 12.04
N ILE A 59 17.45 0.09 11.43
CA ILE A 59 17.23 -0.18 10.00
C ILE A 59 17.51 1.11 9.23
N THR A 60 18.51 1.05 8.34
CA THR A 60 19.04 2.23 7.66
C THR A 60 18.90 2.19 6.14
N ASN A 61 18.69 1.00 5.60
CA ASN A 61 18.63 0.74 4.17
C ASN A 61 17.75 -0.50 3.93
N SER A 62 17.59 -0.82 2.66
CA SER A 62 16.80 -1.94 2.18
C SER A 62 17.27 -3.30 2.67
N ASP A 63 18.58 -3.57 2.67
CA ASP A 63 19.15 -4.83 3.13
C ASP A 63 18.82 -5.09 4.60
N ASP A 64 18.90 -4.04 5.44
CA ASP A 64 18.55 -4.12 6.86
C ASP A 64 17.06 -4.46 7.05
N GLN A 65 16.18 -3.90 6.22
CA GLN A 65 14.73 -4.17 6.28
C GLN A 65 14.41 -5.58 5.78
N SER A 66 15.04 -6.03 4.68
CA SER A 66 14.92 -7.40 4.18
C SER A 66 15.49 -8.44 5.14
N GLU A 67 16.59 -8.14 5.83
CA GLU A 67 17.12 -8.98 6.92
C GLU A 67 16.12 -9.05 8.09
N TYR A 68 15.55 -7.92 8.49
CA TYR A 68 14.56 -7.89 9.55
C TYR A 68 13.31 -8.70 9.20
N ASP A 69 12.77 -8.54 7.99
CA ASP A 69 11.58 -9.25 7.51
C ASP A 69 11.78 -10.77 7.48
N ARG A 70 12.95 -11.24 6.99
CA ARG A 70 13.30 -12.68 6.97
C ARG A 70 13.35 -13.32 8.36
N ASN A 71 13.56 -12.53 9.40
CA ASN A 71 13.64 -13.00 10.77
C ASN A 71 12.32 -12.87 11.55
N GLN A 72 11.26 -12.34 10.92
CA GLN A 72 9.97 -12.19 11.58
C GLN A 72 9.14 -13.48 11.53
N ILE A 73 8.28 -13.64 12.54
CA ILE A 73 7.32 -14.74 12.58
C ILE A 73 6.31 -14.53 11.44
N ALA A 74 6.09 -15.57 10.64
CA ALA A 74 5.10 -15.54 9.57
C ALA A 74 3.70 -15.24 10.13
N ILE A 75 3.02 -14.28 9.51
CA ILE A 75 1.64 -13.92 9.85
C ILE A 75 0.70 -14.83 9.03
N PRO A 76 -0.21 -15.59 9.67
CA PRO A 76 -1.14 -16.46 8.94
C PRO A 76 -1.93 -15.70 7.86
N GLY A 77 -1.95 -16.26 6.65
CA GLY A 77 -2.66 -15.68 5.51
C GLY A 77 -1.98 -14.46 4.88
N ILE A 78 -0.77 -14.11 5.30
CA ILE A 78 0.02 -13.02 4.71
C ILE A 78 1.27 -13.60 4.07
N GLU A 79 1.49 -13.23 2.81
CA GLU A 79 2.74 -13.45 2.09
C GLU A 79 3.32 -12.09 1.73
N VAL A 80 4.65 -11.95 1.72
CA VAL A 80 5.32 -10.69 1.38
C VAL A 80 6.30 -10.89 0.25
N ALA A 81 6.52 -9.82 -0.51
CA ALA A 81 7.57 -9.80 -1.50
C ALA A 81 8.95 -9.89 -0.80
N SER A 82 9.79 -10.81 -1.25
CA SER A 82 11.18 -10.95 -0.81
C SER A 82 12.12 -10.76 -2.01
N SER A 83 12.31 -9.51 -2.45
CA SER A 83 13.30 -9.15 -3.49
C SER A 83 14.63 -8.70 -2.86
N GLU A 84 15.70 -8.75 -3.67
CA GLU A 84 17.02 -8.21 -3.29
C GLU A 84 17.07 -6.67 -3.34
N VAL A 85 16.14 -6.03 -4.05
CA VAL A 85 15.95 -4.57 -4.04
C VAL A 85 14.56 -4.29 -3.48
N PHE A 86 14.51 -4.27 -2.15
CA PHE A 86 13.51 -3.52 -1.40
C PHE A 86 13.92 -2.04 -1.46
N SER A 87 13.02 -1.07 -1.30
CA SER A 87 13.38 0.35 -1.41
C SER A 87 13.03 1.11 -0.15
N VAL A 88 14.08 1.51 0.56
CA VAL A 88 13.99 2.36 1.74
C VAL A 88 14.42 3.76 1.34
N PHE A 89 13.55 4.75 1.48
CA PHE A 89 13.95 6.14 1.24
C PHE A 89 14.77 6.68 2.42
N PRO A 90 16.10 6.82 2.32
CA PRO A 90 16.95 7.06 3.49
C PRO A 90 16.94 8.54 3.87
N GLY A 91 16.86 8.84 5.17
CA GLY A 91 16.95 10.21 5.65
C GLY A 91 18.33 10.80 5.36
N ARG A 92 18.40 11.95 4.67
CA ARG A 92 19.66 12.68 4.46
C ARG A 92 19.53 14.12 4.90
N LYS A 93 20.53 14.63 5.63
CA LYS A 93 20.66 16.08 5.83
C LYS A 93 20.93 16.72 4.48
N ALA A 94 20.11 17.68 4.09
CA ALA A 94 20.33 18.44 2.87
C ALA A 94 21.69 19.14 2.91
N SER A 95 22.68 18.61 2.20
CA SER A 95 23.88 19.36 1.83
C SER A 95 23.53 20.30 0.66
N ASN A 96 24.22 21.44 0.59
CA ASN A 96 23.97 22.53 -0.37
C ASN A 96 23.53 22.02 -1.75
N ALA A 97 22.31 22.38 -2.13
CA ALA A 97 21.63 21.98 -3.35
C ALA A 97 22.41 22.40 -4.61
N ALA A 98 23.31 21.53 -5.05
CA ALA A 98 23.49 21.19 -6.45
C ALA A 98 23.14 19.71 -6.54
N ALA A 99 22.02 19.38 -7.18
CA ALA A 99 21.46 18.04 -7.27
C ALA A 99 22.48 17.08 -7.92
N VAL A 100 23.14 16.25 -7.12
CA VAL A 100 23.93 15.15 -7.63
C VAL A 100 22.97 13.98 -7.80
N VAL A 101 22.73 13.59 -9.06
CA VAL A 101 22.07 12.33 -9.38
C VAL A 101 22.83 11.21 -8.68
N ALA A 102 22.16 10.47 -7.78
CA ALA A 102 22.77 9.34 -7.10
C ALA A 102 22.89 8.11 -8.02
N GLY A 103 23.63 7.11 -7.55
CA GLY A 103 23.81 5.83 -8.25
C GLY A 103 24.75 5.89 -9.46
N SER A 104 24.53 5.01 -10.45
CA SER A 104 25.44 4.77 -11.58
C SER A 104 24.69 4.53 -12.89
N GLY A 105 24.70 5.54 -13.77
CA GLY A 105 24.09 5.48 -15.10
C GLY A 105 22.56 5.57 -15.08
N ASP A 106 21.95 5.12 -16.17
CA ASP A 106 20.48 5.01 -16.32
C ASP A 106 19.90 3.84 -15.52
N LEU A 107 18.60 3.92 -15.21
CA LEU A 107 17.84 2.78 -14.73
C LEU A 107 17.83 1.69 -15.79
N LYS A 108 17.95 0.44 -15.34
CA LYS A 108 17.87 -0.75 -16.19
C LYS A 108 16.65 -1.55 -15.80
N ASP A 109 16.07 -2.19 -16.80
CA ASP A 109 14.95 -3.11 -16.61
C ASP A 109 15.48 -4.52 -16.24
N HIS A 110 15.07 -5.03 -15.08
CA HIS A 110 15.42 -6.35 -14.53
C HIS A 110 14.26 -7.35 -14.59
N GLY A 111 13.16 -6.99 -15.24
CA GLY A 111 12.05 -7.90 -15.55
C GLY A 111 10.99 -8.07 -14.46
N GLY A 112 11.09 -7.36 -13.33
CA GLY A 112 10.06 -7.29 -12.28
C GLY A 112 8.76 -6.62 -12.71
N THR A 113 7.74 -6.59 -11.86
CA THR A 113 6.42 -6.02 -12.23
C THR A 113 6.43 -4.50 -12.22
N VAL A 114 5.77 -3.87 -13.20
CA VAL A 114 5.53 -2.42 -13.27
C VAL A 114 4.03 -2.15 -13.34
N LEU A 115 3.58 -1.03 -12.78
CA LEU A 115 2.16 -0.64 -12.71
C LEU A 115 1.89 0.63 -13.51
N SER A 116 1.41 0.48 -14.74
CA SER A 116 0.98 1.62 -15.57
C SER A 116 -0.34 2.26 -15.11
N GLU A 117 -1.03 1.62 -14.18
CA GLU A 117 -2.24 2.08 -13.51
C GLU A 117 -2.14 1.74 -12.03
N ILE A 118 -2.39 2.72 -11.16
CA ILE A 118 -2.31 2.56 -9.72
C ILE A 118 -3.49 3.24 -9.02
N HIS A 119 -4.04 2.55 -8.04
CA HIS A 119 -5.19 2.96 -7.24
C HIS A 119 -4.73 3.28 -5.82
N ILE A 120 -4.87 4.52 -5.39
CA ILE A 120 -4.34 5.04 -4.14
C ILE A 120 -5.36 4.87 -3.01
N TYR A 121 -4.93 4.20 -1.95
CA TYR A 121 -5.67 3.95 -0.73
C TYR A 121 -4.87 4.41 0.50
N PRO A 122 -5.03 5.66 0.96
CA PRO A 122 -4.41 6.10 2.20
C PRO A 122 -5.02 5.37 3.41
N ILE A 123 -4.20 4.87 4.32
CA ILE A 123 -4.62 4.28 5.58
C ILE A 123 -4.01 5.11 6.70
N PHE A 124 -4.84 5.76 7.52
CA PHE A 124 -4.39 6.55 8.65
C PHE A 124 -4.45 5.71 9.92
N TRP A 125 -3.28 5.31 10.42
CA TRP A 125 -3.14 4.41 11.57
C TRP A 125 -2.57 5.11 12.81
N GLY A 126 -3.45 5.39 13.76
CA GLY A 126 -3.11 5.98 15.04
C GLY A 126 -4.14 6.99 15.55
N PRO A 127 -3.93 7.53 16.75
CA PRO A 127 -4.85 8.48 17.36
C PRO A 127 -4.97 9.79 16.55
N ALA A 128 -6.20 10.30 16.51
CA ALA A 128 -6.56 11.56 15.84
C ALA A 128 -5.92 12.80 16.50
N THR A 129 -5.31 12.66 17.68
CA THR A 129 -4.53 13.72 18.32
C THR A 129 -3.24 14.05 17.55
N THR A 130 -2.65 13.07 16.87
CA THR A 130 -1.50 13.28 15.97
C THR A 130 -1.94 13.34 14.52
N LEU A 131 -2.74 12.37 14.07
CA LEU A 131 -3.32 12.33 12.72
C LEU A 131 -4.59 13.19 12.68
N THR A 132 -4.42 14.49 12.90
CA THR A 132 -5.55 15.45 12.96
C THR A 132 -6.34 15.48 11.65
N PRO A 133 -7.62 15.90 11.67
CA PRO A 133 -8.41 16.07 10.45
C PRO A 133 -7.76 16.98 9.40
N ALA A 134 -6.98 17.97 9.82
CA ALA A 134 -6.22 18.83 8.93
C ALA A 134 -5.08 18.06 8.23
N TYR A 135 -4.37 17.20 8.96
CA TYR A 135 -3.29 16.36 8.41
C TYR A 135 -3.84 15.33 7.41
N THR A 136 -4.83 14.54 7.82
CA THR A 136 -5.43 13.49 6.97
C THR A 136 -6.18 14.08 5.77
N GLY A 137 -6.87 15.21 5.98
CA GLY A 137 -7.54 15.96 4.93
C GLY A 137 -6.58 16.51 3.88
N ALA A 138 -5.44 17.07 4.29
CA ALA A 138 -4.45 17.58 3.34
C ALA A 138 -3.85 16.48 2.45
N ILE A 139 -3.53 15.31 3.02
CA ILE A 139 -3.01 14.15 2.26
C ILE A 139 -4.09 13.62 1.29
N THR A 140 -5.33 13.50 1.75
CA THR A 140 -6.44 13.05 0.91
C THR A 140 -6.72 14.02 -0.24
N ASN A 141 -6.69 15.32 0.03
CA ASN A 141 -6.86 16.36 -0.97
C ASN A 141 -5.72 16.34 -1.99
N PHE A 142 -4.48 16.12 -1.55
CA PHE A 142 -3.33 15.97 -2.43
C PHE A 142 -3.53 14.81 -3.41
N PHE A 143 -3.85 13.61 -2.92
CA PHE A 143 -4.06 12.45 -3.80
C PHE A 143 -5.25 12.61 -4.74
N SER A 144 -6.31 13.27 -4.29
CA SER A 144 -7.45 13.61 -5.15
C SER A 144 -7.07 14.58 -6.27
N ALA A 145 -6.15 15.51 -6.00
CA ALA A 145 -5.73 16.55 -6.93
C ALA A 145 -4.74 16.05 -7.99
N ILE A 146 -3.93 15.04 -7.70
CA ILE A 146 -2.93 14.50 -8.66
C ILE A 146 -3.48 13.39 -9.56
N GLN A 147 -4.78 13.08 -9.48
CA GLN A 147 -5.40 12.06 -10.32
C GLN A 147 -5.27 12.42 -11.80
N CYS A 148 -4.87 11.45 -12.61
CA CYS A 148 -4.66 11.64 -14.04
C CYS A 148 -4.74 10.33 -14.81
N GLY A 149 -4.91 10.40 -16.13
CA GLY A 149 -5.03 9.26 -17.02
C GLY A 149 -6.41 8.58 -16.99
N GLY A 150 -6.60 7.60 -17.87
CA GLY A 150 -7.88 6.88 -17.98
C GLY A 150 -9.03 7.82 -18.40
N THR A 151 -9.96 8.10 -17.49
CA THR A 151 -11.06 9.06 -17.68
C THR A 151 -10.77 10.45 -17.10
N ALA A 152 -9.66 10.61 -16.38
CA ALA A 152 -9.17 11.90 -15.88
C ALA A 152 -8.31 12.60 -16.96
N PRO A 153 -7.97 13.89 -16.78
CA PRO A 153 -7.00 14.57 -17.65
C PRO A 153 -5.69 13.78 -17.76
N ALA A 154 -5.02 13.87 -18.91
CA ALA A 154 -3.74 13.20 -19.11
C ALA A 154 -2.73 13.60 -18.02
N CYS A 155 -1.92 12.64 -17.59
CA CYS A 155 -0.80 12.96 -16.70
C CYS A 155 0.18 13.88 -17.43
N ILE A 156 0.66 14.89 -16.71
CA ILE A 156 1.65 15.86 -17.19
C ILE A 156 2.72 16.06 -16.12
N GLY A 157 3.82 16.71 -16.50
CA GLY A 157 4.87 17.09 -15.55
C GLY A 157 5.47 15.88 -14.86
N GLN A 158 5.55 15.94 -13.53
CA GLN A 158 6.15 14.89 -12.71
C GLN A 158 5.48 13.53 -12.94
N SER A 159 4.14 13.49 -12.99
CA SER A 159 3.40 12.24 -13.13
C SER A 159 3.62 11.53 -14.46
N ASP A 160 4.01 12.24 -15.52
CA ASP A 160 4.24 11.63 -16.84
C ASP A 160 5.64 11.00 -16.96
N LEU A 161 6.60 11.38 -16.11
CA LEU A 161 7.97 10.86 -16.18
C LEU A 161 8.03 9.34 -16.04
N VAL A 162 7.22 8.76 -15.17
CA VAL A 162 7.24 7.31 -14.90
C VAL A 162 6.79 6.49 -16.12
N LYS A 163 6.13 7.11 -17.10
CA LYS A 163 5.64 6.46 -18.33
C LYS A 163 6.73 5.72 -19.09
N GLN A 164 7.94 6.25 -19.09
CA GLN A 164 9.10 5.68 -19.80
C GLN A 164 9.50 4.29 -19.26
N TYR A 165 9.07 3.93 -18.04
CA TYR A 165 9.38 2.66 -17.38
C TYR A 165 8.29 1.59 -17.57
N PHE A 166 7.19 1.90 -18.25
CA PHE A 166 6.12 0.94 -18.47
C PHE A 166 6.34 0.07 -19.70
N ARG A 167 6.27 -1.25 -19.52
CA ARG A 167 6.28 -2.21 -20.63
C ARG A 167 4.90 -2.26 -21.27
N GLY A 168 4.77 -1.78 -22.50
CA GLY A 168 3.49 -1.74 -23.22
C GLY A 168 2.57 -0.60 -22.78
N ALA A 169 3.15 0.55 -22.38
CA ALA A 169 2.40 1.75 -22.01
C ALA A 169 1.35 2.11 -23.07
N SER A 170 0.10 2.32 -22.65
CA SER A 170 -0.93 2.87 -23.53
C SER A 170 -0.79 4.39 -23.64
N SER A 171 -1.45 4.99 -24.64
CA SER A 171 -1.57 6.46 -24.71
C SER A 171 -2.20 7.05 -23.44
N ASN A 172 -3.02 6.27 -22.74
CA ASN A 172 -3.78 6.67 -21.56
C ASN A 172 -3.04 6.42 -20.24
N SER A 173 -1.82 5.89 -20.28
CA SER A 173 -0.94 5.67 -19.14
C SER A 173 0.01 6.86 -18.93
N PRO A 174 0.46 7.16 -17.69
CA PRO A 174 0.05 6.54 -16.43
C PRO A 174 -1.42 6.79 -16.09
N ILE A 175 -2.00 5.93 -15.27
CA ILE A 175 -3.29 6.17 -14.62
C ILE A 175 -3.06 6.22 -13.12
N ILE A 176 -3.35 7.37 -12.50
CA ILE A 176 -3.26 7.58 -11.06
C ILE A 176 -4.66 7.92 -10.57
N LYS A 177 -5.20 7.09 -9.69
CA LYS A 177 -6.58 7.25 -9.19
C LYS A 177 -6.61 7.18 -7.67
N TYR A 178 -7.10 8.24 -7.03
CA TYR A 178 -7.49 8.16 -5.62
C TYR A 178 -8.83 7.43 -5.52
N VAL A 179 -8.91 6.43 -4.64
CA VAL A 179 -10.15 5.66 -4.47
C VAL A 179 -10.87 6.10 -3.20
N LYS A 180 -10.22 5.89 -2.04
CA LYS A 180 -10.71 6.30 -0.72
C LYS A 180 -9.64 6.09 0.34
N SER A 181 -9.86 6.65 1.53
CA SER A 181 -9.02 6.40 2.70
C SER A 181 -9.68 5.49 3.73
N TYR A 182 -8.85 4.82 4.53
CA TYR A 182 -9.23 4.08 5.72
C TYR A 182 -8.64 4.73 6.98
N THR A 183 -9.24 4.42 8.13
CA THR A 183 -8.73 4.87 9.43
C THR A 183 -8.72 3.70 10.41
N ASP A 184 -7.61 3.55 11.10
CA ASP A 184 -7.48 2.74 12.31
C ASP A 184 -6.99 3.64 13.44
N THR A 185 -7.74 3.73 14.54
CA THR A 185 -7.41 4.59 15.68
C THR A 185 -6.55 3.91 16.75
N THR A 186 -6.23 2.62 16.57
CA THR A 186 -5.33 1.88 17.46
C THR A 186 -3.89 2.35 17.32
N ASN A 187 -3.04 2.01 18.30
CA ASN A 187 -1.65 2.44 18.26
C ASN A 187 -0.85 1.66 17.21
N PRO A 188 -0.12 2.35 16.32
CA PRO A 188 0.82 1.69 15.41
C PRO A 188 2.05 1.14 16.16
N PRO A 189 2.87 0.31 15.50
CA PRO A 189 4.07 -0.29 16.09
C PRO A 189 5.04 0.78 16.60
N VAL A 190 5.66 0.54 17.76
CA VAL A 190 6.62 1.47 18.40
C VAL A 190 8.08 1.24 17.96
N SER A 191 8.34 0.16 17.24
CA SER A 191 9.59 -0.18 16.55
C SER A 191 9.33 -0.36 15.06
N SER A 192 10.40 -0.35 14.24
CA SER A 192 10.26 -0.51 12.78
C SER A 192 9.32 -1.68 12.42
N PRO A 193 8.25 -1.44 11.64
CA PRO A 193 7.34 -2.50 11.23
C PRO A 193 8.00 -3.40 10.18
N SER A 194 7.60 -4.66 10.15
CA SER A 194 7.97 -5.55 9.04
C SER A 194 7.10 -5.28 7.83
N THR A 195 7.49 -5.76 6.65
CA THR A 195 6.61 -5.72 5.48
C THR A 195 5.30 -6.45 5.76
N ALA A 196 5.37 -7.64 6.37
CA ALA A 196 4.21 -8.48 6.64
C ALA A 196 3.21 -7.77 7.54
N SER A 197 3.72 -7.06 8.53
CA SER A 197 3.01 -6.19 9.45
C SER A 197 2.21 -5.08 8.76
N ILE A 198 2.76 -4.42 7.74
CA ILE A 198 2.05 -3.37 6.99
C ILE A 198 1.05 -3.95 5.99
N VAL A 199 1.41 -5.05 5.31
CA VAL A 199 0.48 -5.80 4.43
C VAL A 199 -0.73 -6.30 5.22
N ALA A 200 -0.48 -6.84 6.42
CA ALA A 200 -1.49 -7.26 7.36
C ALA A 200 -2.42 -6.10 7.78
N GLU A 201 -1.85 -4.93 8.08
CA GLU A 201 -2.66 -3.75 8.41
C GLU A 201 -3.58 -3.33 7.26
N ALA A 202 -3.05 -3.24 6.04
CA ALA A 202 -3.83 -2.92 4.86
C ALA A 202 -4.97 -3.93 4.62
N ALA A 203 -4.68 -5.23 4.71
CA ALA A 203 -5.69 -6.26 4.62
C ALA A 203 -6.76 -6.13 5.71
N LYS A 204 -6.37 -5.87 6.96
CA LYS A 204 -7.27 -5.73 8.11
C LYS A 204 -8.30 -4.62 7.88
N VAL A 205 -7.85 -3.40 7.56
CA VAL A 205 -8.77 -2.25 7.42
C VAL A 205 -9.70 -2.40 6.22
N VAL A 206 -9.19 -2.94 5.11
CA VAL A 206 -10.01 -3.23 3.92
C VAL A 206 -11.04 -4.30 4.24
N LYS A 207 -10.68 -5.38 4.92
CA LYS A 207 -11.62 -6.46 5.24
C LYS A 207 -12.61 -6.11 6.35
N ALA A 208 -12.27 -5.16 7.23
CA ALA A 208 -13.20 -4.63 8.22
C ALA A 208 -14.26 -3.70 7.59
N ALA A 209 -13.96 -3.07 6.45
CA ALA A 209 -14.90 -2.23 5.73
C ALA A 209 -15.93 -3.09 4.95
N ALA A 210 -17.21 -2.91 5.27
CA ALA A 210 -18.29 -3.69 4.67
C ALA A 210 -18.34 -3.50 3.14
N GLY A 211 -18.25 -4.61 2.40
CA GLY A 211 -18.32 -4.63 0.93
C GLY A 211 -16.98 -4.44 0.22
N ASP A 212 -15.90 -4.19 0.96
CA ASP A 212 -14.59 -3.95 0.36
C ASP A 212 -13.81 -5.23 0.05
N VAL A 213 -13.03 -5.13 -1.03
CA VAL A 213 -12.09 -6.13 -1.50
C VAL A 213 -10.73 -5.47 -1.73
N LEU A 214 -9.67 -6.26 -1.58
CA LEU A 214 -8.32 -5.82 -1.91
C LEU A 214 -8.20 -5.62 -3.42
N ASP A 215 -7.53 -4.53 -3.80
CA ASP A 215 -7.33 -4.13 -5.19
C ASP A 215 -5.94 -4.57 -5.65
N THR A 216 -5.88 -5.34 -6.74
CA THR A 216 -4.62 -5.80 -7.33
C THR A 216 -3.79 -4.69 -7.97
N LYS A 217 -4.39 -3.53 -8.22
CA LYS A 217 -3.70 -2.29 -8.63
C LYS A 217 -3.57 -1.30 -7.46
N GLY A 218 -3.91 -1.73 -6.26
CA GLY A 218 -3.93 -0.91 -5.05
C GLY A 218 -2.52 -0.63 -4.54
N LEU A 219 -2.22 0.65 -4.34
CA LEU A 219 -1.18 1.13 -3.44
C LEU A 219 -1.82 1.59 -2.14
N TYR A 220 -1.60 0.78 -1.11
CA TYR A 220 -2.07 1.04 0.24
C TYR A 220 -0.98 1.78 1.03
N LEU A 221 -1.08 3.10 1.10
CA LEU A 221 -0.12 3.93 1.82
C LEU A 221 -0.52 4.00 3.29
N VAL A 222 0.24 3.37 4.17
CA VAL A 222 -0.02 3.28 5.61
C VAL A 222 0.71 4.40 6.35
N PHE A 223 -0.04 5.45 6.69
CA PHE A 223 0.39 6.62 7.45
C PHE A 223 0.26 6.38 8.95
N THR A 224 1.37 6.22 9.67
CA THR A 224 1.33 6.00 11.13
C THR A 224 1.42 7.30 11.91
N SER A 225 0.79 7.36 13.08
CA SER A 225 0.81 8.52 13.98
C SER A 225 2.13 8.71 14.75
N ASN A 226 3.15 7.91 14.47
CA ASN A 226 4.44 7.93 15.13
C ASN A 226 5.58 7.75 14.12
N TYR A 227 6.77 8.14 14.55
CA TYR A 227 8.03 7.72 13.95
C TYR A 227 8.64 6.65 14.88
N PRO A 228 8.61 5.36 14.52
CA PRO A 228 9.00 4.31 15.45
C PRO A 228 10.50 4.31 15.73
N SER A 229 10.87 3.69 16.85
CA SER A 229 12.27 3.42 17.17
C SER A 229 12.91 2.50 16.12
N ARG A 230 14.24 2.59 15.98
CA ARG A 230 15.06 1.79 15.04
C ARG A 230 14.76 2.02 13.56
N VAL A 231 14.17 3.18 13.23
CA VAL A 231 13.98 3.67 11.86
C VAL A 231 14.96 4.81 11.56
N LYS A 232 15.73 4.68 10.47
CA LYS A 232 16.60 5.75 9.93
C LYS A 232 16.23 6.12 8.48
N PHE A 233 14.99 5.84 8.12
CA PHE A 233 14.42 6.11 6.81
C PHE A 233 13.13 6.91 6.91
N CYS A 234 12.68 7.42 5.79
CA CYS A 234 11.54 8.33 5.69
C CYS A 234 10.27 7.63 5.20
N GLY A 235 10.44 6.55 4.43
CA GLY A 235 9.39 5.67 3.95
C GLY A 235 10.01 4.44 3.28
N TRP A 236 9.13 3.56 2.83
CA TRP A 236 9.47 2.47 1.91
C TRP A 236 8.21 1.98 1.21
N HIS A 237 8.36 1.29 0.11
CA HIS A 237 7.30 0.52 -0.53
C HIS A 237 7.67 -0.95 -0.70
N SER A 238 6.64 -1.79 -0.84
CA SER A 238 6.76 -3.22 -1.07
C SER A 238 5.45 -3.79 -1.61
N ALA A 239 5.35 -5.10 -1.68
CA ALA A 239 4.12 -5.81 -1.97
C ALA A 239 3.94 -7.00 -1.06
N GLY A 240 2.70 -7.46 -0.98
CA GLY A 240 2.36 -8.71 -0.35
C GLY A 240 1.01 -9.20 -0.82
N SER A 241 0.58 -10.31 -0.26
CA SER A 241 -0.73 -10.87 -0.53
C SER A 241 -1.47 -11.21 0.74
N TYR A 242 -2.79 -11.21 0.60
CA TYR A 242 -3.70 -11.70 1.63
C TYR A 242 -4.45 -12.92 1.12
N GLN A 243 -4.48 -13.96 1.97
CA GLN A 243 -5.16 -15.21 1.73
C GLN A 243 -5.96 -15.61 2.98
N PRO A 244 -7.30 -15.45 2.99
CA PRO A 244 -8.11 -15.70 4.20
C PRO A 244 -8.04 -17.14 4.68
N VAL A 245 -7.94 -18.11 3.77
CA VAL A 245 -7.69 -19.52 4.06
C VAL A 245 -6.82 -20.13 2.97
N ARG A 246 -6.04 -21.18 3.28
CA ARG A 246 -5.09 -21.82 2.34
C ARG A 246 -5.67 -22.26 0.99
N THR A 247 -7.00 -22.35 0.86
CA THR A 247 -7.70 -22.81 -0.35
C THR A 247 -8.21 -21.67 -1.24
N THR A 248 -8.17 -20.41 -0.79
CA THR A 248 -8.56 -19.26 -1.62
C THR A 248 -7.36 -18.74 -2.39
N PRO A 249 -7.50 -18.26 -3.65
CA PRO A 249 -6.42 -17.52 -4.30
C PRO A 249 -5.97 -16.33 -3.46
N ALA A 250 -4.66 -16.09 -3.37
CA ALA A 250 -4.12 -14.93 -2.68
C ALA A 250 -4.30 -13.68 -3.57
N THR A 251 -4.70 -12.56 -2.96
CA THR A 251 -4.76 -11.27 -3.66
C THR A 251 -3.50 -10.48 -3.36
N TRP A 252 -2.66 -10.28 -4.37
CA TRP A 252 -1.45 -9.45 -4.29
C TRP A 252 -1.77 -7.96 -4.48
N PHE A 253 -1.10 -7.10 -3.72
CA PHE A 253 -1.22 -5.65 -3.78
C PHE A 253 0.07 -4.99 -3.29
N THR A 254 0.21 -3.69 -3.56
CA THR A 254 1.35 -2.88 -3.10
C THR A 254 1.04 -2.12 -1.83
N VAL A 255 2.04 -1.92 -0.99
CA VAL A 255 1.97 -1.12 0.23
C VAL A 255 3.11 -0.11 0.25
N SER A 256 2.88 1.02 0.90
CA SER A 256 3.98 1.88 1.35
C SER A 256 3.83 2.20 2.82
N TYR A 257 4.93 2.22 3.54
CA TYR A 257 4.97 2.64 4.93
C TYR A 257 5.38 4.11 5.03
N MET A 258 4.55 4.89 5.73
CA MET A 258 4.69 6.34 5.88
C MET A 258 4.68 6.69 7.37
N PRO A 259 5.84 6.72 8.06
CA PRO A 259 5.89 7.18 9.45
C PRO A 259 5.50 8.65 9.56
N TYR A 260 5.12 9.09 10.76
CA TYR A 260 4.87 10.52 10.99
C TYR A 260 6.19 11.30 10.94
N LEU A 261 6.35 12.16 9.93
CA LEU A 261 7.61 12.88 9.67
C LEU A 261 7.69 14.29 10.28
N GLY A 262 6.77 14.67 11.16
CA GLY A 262 6.75 15.99 11.79
C GLY A 262 7.97 16.23 12.67
N GLY A 263 9.00 16.87 12.11
CA GLY A 263 10.25 17.19 12.81
C GLY A 263 11.35 16.12 12.71
N THR A 264 11.18 15.10 11.86
CA THR A 264 12.18 14.04 11.66
C THR A 264 13.40 14.55 10.88
N PRO A 265 14.61 14.57 11.47
CA PRO A 265 15.82 15.01 10.78
C PRO A 265 16.12 14.19 9.53
N GLY A 266 16.30 14.88 8.41
CA GLY A 266 16.66 14.26 7.13
C GLY A 266 15.50 13.73 6.29
N CYS A 267 14.25 13.83 6.78
CA CYS A 267 13.04 13.42 6.04
C CYS A 267 12.17 14.60 5.60
N SER A 268 12.67 15.83 5.75
CA SER A 268 11.89 17.06 5.55
C SER A 268 12.67 18.07 4.72
N ALA A 269 11.98 18.71 3.78
CA ALA A 269 12.50 19.86 3.04
C ALA A 269 12.86 21.06 3.93
N SER A 270 12.38 21.11 5.18
CA SER A 270 12.75 22.16 6.16
C SER A 270 14.24 22.28 6.42
N TYR A 271 15.01 21.23 6.12
CA TYR A 271 16.46 21.25 6.26
C TYR A 271 17.16 21.81 5.01
N LEU A 272 16.43 22.11 3.93
CA LEU A 272 16.97 22.82 2.77
C LEU A 272 17.05 24.32 3.05
N PRO A 273 18.21 24.97 2.84
CA PRO A 273 18.27 26.41 2.86
C PRO A 273 17.35 26.94 1.75
N ARG A 274 16.35 27.77 2.15
CA ARG A 274 15.35 28.48 1.31
C ARG A 274 13.95 27.84 1.20
N PHE A 275 13.64 26.75 1.90
CA PHE A 275 12.26 26.26 1.96
C PHE A 275 11.53 26.74 3.23
N ASN A 276 10.82 27.87 3.11
CA ASN A 276 10.13 28.52 4.24
C ASN A 276 8.59 28.48 4.16
N GLY A 277 8.02 27.93 3.08
CA GLY A 277 6.57 27.95 2.82
C GLY A 277 5.95 26.56 2.87
N PHE A 278 5.52 26.13 4.06
CA PHE A 278 4.76 24.89 4.23
C PHE A 278 3.26 25.17 4.18
N VAL A 279 2.61 24.81 3.08
CA VAL A 279 1.15 24.72 2.97
C VAL A 279 0.69 23.56 3.86
N ASN A 280 -0.20 23.83 4.82
CA ASN A 280 -0.72 22.82 5.75
C ASN A 280 0.32 22.18 6.71
N GLY A 281 1.48 22.82 6.87
CA GLY A 281 2.49 22.46 7.89
C GLY A 281 3.59 21.50 7.42
N GLN A 282 4.71 21.51 8.16
CA GLN A 282 5.92 20.77 7.80
C GLN A 282 5.71 19.26 7.70
N ALA A 283 4.94 18.66 8.61
CA ALA A 283 4.69 17.22 8.63
C ALA A 283 3.96 16.75 7.35
N VAL A 284 2.99 17.53 6.88
CA VAL A 284 2.23 17.23 5.65
C VAL A 284 3.13 17.30 4.42
N HIS A 285 3.93 18.36 4.28
CA HIS A 285 4.88 18.47 3.16
C HIS A 285 5.91 17.34 3.15
N SER A 286 6.45 17.01 4.33
CA SER A 286 7.46 15.95 4.45
C SER A 286 6.89 14.62 3.98
N VAL A 287 5.69 14.27 4.46
CA VAL A 287 5.08 12.99 4.10
C VAL A 287 4.56 12.97 2.66
N ILE A 288 4.08 14.10 2.11
CA ILE A 288 3.67 14.15 0.69
C ILE A 288 4.88 13.92 -0.22
N ASN A 289 6.03 14.52 0.09
CA ASN A 289 7.25 14.27 -0.67
C ASN A 289 7.67 12.79 -0.67
N VAL A 290 7.68 12.17 0.51
CA VAL A 290 7.98 10.73 0.63
C VAL A 290 6.92 9.92 -0.11
N ALA A 291 5.65 10.24 0.06
CA ALA A 291 4.57 9.51 -0.58
C ALA A 291 4.60 9.60 -2.11
N THR A 292 5.03 10.73 -2.70
CA THR A 292 5.23 10.82 -4.15
C THR A 292 6.43 10.01 -4.62
N HIS A 293 7.53 10.01 -3.86
CA HIS A 293 8.70 9.18 -4.16
C HIS A 293 8.30 7.70 -4.19
N GLU A 294 7.68 7.20 -3.12
CA GLU A 294 7.24 5.80 -3.04
C GLU A 294 6.16 5.48 -4.09
N LEU A 295 5.27 6.42 -4.43
CA LEU A 295 4.27 6.25 -5.47
C LEU A 295 4.92 5.98 -6.83
N PHE A 296 5.87 6.80 -7.24
CA PHE A 296 6.49 6.67 -8.56
C PHE A 296 7.44 5.50 -8.63
N GLU A 297 8.18 5.20 -7.56
CA GLU A 297 8.97 3.98 -7.46
C GLU A 297 8.08 2.74 -7.53
N THR A 298 6.97 2.68 -6.78
CA THR A 298 6.01 1.56 -6.88
C THR A 298 5.47 1.36 -8.30
N MET A 299 5.24 2.45 -9.04
CA MET A 299 4.76 2.37 -10.42
C MET A 299 5.81 1.79 -11.36
N SER A 300 7.08 2.15 -11.20
CA SER A 300 8.19 1.59 -11.98
C SER A 300 8.72 0.27 -11.43
N ASP A 301 8.47 -0.08 -10.18
CA ASP A 301 8.93 -1.29 -9.52
C ASP A 301 7.99 -1.69 -8.37
N SER A 302 6.96 -2.49 -8.67
CA SER A 302 5.94 -2.80 -7.66
C SER A 302 6.28 -3.99 -6.76
N VAL A 303 7.36 -4.72 -7.08
CA VAL A 303 7.80 -5.97 -6.43
C VAL A 303 6.73 -7.08 -6.23
N ILE A 304 5.50 -6.94 -6.76
CA ILE A 304 4.39 -7.92 -6.67
C ILE A 304 4.79 -9.34 -7.11
N SER A 305 5.81 -9.47 -7.97
CA SER A 305 6.31 -10.73 -8.50
C SER A 305 7.51 -11.32 -7.75
N ASN A 306 7.82 -10.86 -6.52
CA ASN A 306 9.09 -11.17 -5.84
C ASN A 306 10.32 -10.80 -6.68
N ARG A 307 10.18 -9.78 -7.53
CA ARG A 307 11.22 -9.34 -8.46
C ARG A 307 11.14 -7.85 -8.67
N SER A 308 12.29 -7.20 -8.58
CA SER A 308 12.49 -5.78 -8.84
C SER A 308 12.56 -5.52 -10.35
N ALA A 309 12.09 -4.36 -10.77
CA ALA A 309 11.93 -3.96 -12.16
C ALA A 309 12.94 -2.91 -12.61
N TRP A 310 12.91 -1.68 -12.09
CA TRP A 310 13.70 -0.57 -12.64
C TRP A 310 14.62 0.05 -11.60
N PHE A 311 15.88 -0.38 -11.60
CA PHE A 311 16.94 0.19 -10.77
C PHE A 311 18.26 0.25 -11.57
N ASP A 312 19.16 1.14 -11.18
CA ASP A 312 20.47 1.25 -11.83
C ASP A 312 21.49 0.21 -11.36
N ALA A 313 22.73 0.27 -11.87
CA ALA A 313 23.76 -0.71 -11.50
C ALA A 313 24.21 -0.64 -10.02
N ALA A 314 23.83 0.42 -9.30
CA ALA A 314 24.12 0.62 -7.89
C ALA A 314 22.90 0.37 -6.98
N GLY A 315 21.77 -0.09 -7.55
CA GLY A 315 20.55 -0.40 -6.79
C GLY A 315 19.61 0.79 -6.57
N PHE A 316 19.85 1.95 -7.19
CA PHE A 316 18.99 3.13 -7.02
C PHE A 316 17.84 3.11 -8.03
N GLU A 317 16.62 3.34 -7.56
CA GLU A 317 15.42 3.53 -8.37
C GLU A 317 15.25 4.99 -8.83
N ASN A 318 14.14 5.29 -9.52
CA ASN A 318 13.89 6.63 -10.06
C ASN A 318 13.81 7.71 -8.98
N GLY A 319 13.16 7.43 -7.85
CA GLY A 319 13.05 8.39 -6.75
C GLY A 319 14.40 8.54 -6.07
N ASP A 320 15.00 7.43 -5.72
CA ASP A 320 16.30 7.28 -5.07
C ASP A 320 17.43 8.07 -5.74
N LYS A 321 17.53 8.01 -7.07
CA LYS A 321 18.53 8.77 -7.84
C LYS A 321 18.38 10.27 -7.70
N CYS A 322 17.19 10.75 -7.35
CA CYS A 322 16.89 12.16 -7.19
C CYS A 322 16.74 12.58 -5.74
N ALA A 323 17.04 11.72 -4.78
CA ALA A 323 17.10 12.05 -3.37
C ALA A 323 18.26 13.04 -3.09
N TRP A 324 18.06 14.30 -2.64
CA TRP A 324 16.83 15.00 -2.23
C TRP A 324 16.66 16.32 -3.02
N ASN A 325 16.44 16.22 -4.34
CA ASN A 325 16.21 17.35 -5.24
C ASN A 325 14.75 17.82 -5.20
N PHE A 326 14.42 18.76 -4.31
CA PHE A 326 13.09 19.37 -4.19
C PHE A 326 12.82 20.48 -5.23
N GLY A 327 13.00 20.16 -6.50
CA GLY A 327 12.78 21.09 -7.60
C GLY A 327 11.37 21.06 -8.20
N SER A 328 10.64 19.96 -7.99
CA SER A 328 9.33 19.74 -8.61
C SER A 328 8.17 20.22 -7.74
N THR A 329 7.02 20.46 -8.38
CA THR A 329 5.76 20.82 -7.70
C THR A 329 4.62 19.96 -8.22
N MET A 330 3.78 19.47 -7.32
CA MET A 330 2.56 18.72 -7.62
C MET A 330 1.42 19.24 -6.76
N ALA A 331 0.30 19.66 -7.37
CA ALA A 331 -0.90 20.11 -6.65
C ALA A 331 -0.59 21.16 -5.55
N GLY A 332 0.35 22.07 -5.81
CA GLY A 332 0.76 23.12 -4.87
C GLY A 332 1.78 22.71 -3.80
N TYR A 333 2.21 21.44 -3.77
CA TYR A 333 3.25 20.93 -2.87
C TYR A 333 4.59 20.83 -3.59
N ARG A 334 5.67 21.25 -2.92
CA ARG A 334 7.02 20.90 -3.39
C ARG A 334 7.32 19.45 -3.08
N VAL A 335 7.78 18.76 -4.10
CA VAL A 335 8.16 17.36 -4.05
C VAL A 335 9.53 17.21 -4.71
N GLN A 336 10.19 16.12 -4.40
CA GLN A 336 11.39 15.69 -5.07
C GLN A 336 11.10 15.38 -6.55
N SER A 337 12.03 15.71 -7.44
CA SER A 337 11.96 15.32 -8.86
C SER A 337 12.22 13.82 -9.04
N GLU A 338 11.67 13.18 -10.08
CA GLU A 338 11.96 11.78 -10.42
C GLU A 338 13.07 11.65 -11.47
N TYR A 339 13.88 10.59 -11.42
CA TYR A 339 14.91 10.37 -12.44
C TYR A 339 14.26 9.96 -13.76
N SER A 340 14.80 10.48 -14.86
CA SER A 340 14.40 10.12 -16.21
C SER A 340 15.59 9.65 -17.03
N ASN A 341 15.51 8.42 -17.53
CA ASN A 341 16.41 7.90 -18.56
C ASN A 341 16.35 8.73 -19.86
N PHE A 342 15.22 9.37 -20.19
CA PHE A 342 15.10 10.27 -21.34
C PHE A 342 15.89 11.57 -21.12
N HIS A 343 15.71 12.21 -19.95
CA HIS A 343 16.42 13.46 -19.63
C HIS A 343 17.84 13.25 -19.12
N LYS A 344 18.23 12.01 -18.80
CA LYS A 344 19.50 11.65 -18.14
C LYS A 344 19.72 12.40 -16.83
N GLY A 345 18.64 12.62 -16.07
CA GLY A 345 18.70 13.43 -14.85
C GLY A 345 17.36 13.55 -14.13
N CYS A 346 17.32 14.47 -13.16
CA CYS A 346 16.17 14.78 -12.32
C CYS A 346 15.56 16.12 -12.76
N PRO A 347 14.72 16.16 -13.83
CA PRO A 347 14.15 17.42 -14.30
C PRO A 347 13.20 18.02 -13.26
N ASP A 348 13.28 19.33 -13.07
CA ASP A 348 12.36 20.06 -12.19
C ASP A 348 11.07 20.36 -12.96
N LEU A 349 9.97 19.69 -12.57
CA LEU A 349 8.70 19.75 -13.27
C LEU A 349 7.57 20.26 -12.36
N THR A 350 6.64 20.97 -12.96
CA THR A 350 5.41 21.44 -12.30
C THR A 350 4.21 20.71 -12.87
N SER A 351 3.34 20.22 -11.97
CA SER A 351 2.16 19.40 -12.30
C SER A 351 0.92 19.91 -11.58
#